data_AF-A0A7C1VKN0-F1
#
_entry.id   AF-A0A7C1VKN0-F1
#
_cell.length_a   1.000
_cell.length_b   1.000
_cell.length_c   1.000
_cell.angle_alpha   90.00
_cell.angle_beta   90.00
_cell.angle_gamma   90.00
#
_symmetry.space_group_name_H-M   'P 1'
#
loop_
_entity.id
_entity.type
_entity.pdbx_description
1 polymer ?
#
loop_
_entity_poly.entity_id
_entity_poly.type
_entity_poly.pdbx_seq_one_letter_code
_entity_poly.pdbx_strand_id
1 'polypeptide(L)'
;MKILVINDIHFSANPPVSRTGNYHECLMRKMCEMAEFSWSWEADLVVVTGDTFHNKNPNKNPYWLLGEVVRLFRKFHGELVFLIGNHDWSENPYKIKDFPIHYLCELLNAQYNIDSGKICPQSDIEPIGLVDDSLIGINSDLGSSADSIRKVCEKEWVYKYRSKILFIHAPIIPPHLEHVYPKPFVEKAIKASDLAGVADFIFYGDIHDPHGVYKVGNTTFCNFGSISRNSAKELKSSRNIACAVFDTKDMSIQAYTLEDVEPAEKVFKTIDIMNKKVHEEEIDAFVASLNTSNFSVLTPDILKEKVDAAPQLEKIDKKVAYSIIDDVTK
;
A
#
# COMPACT_ATOMS: atom_id res chain seq x y z
N MET A 1 15.28 5.42 -21.86
CA MET A 1 15.28 4.35 -20.87
C MET A 1 13.88 3.78 -20.75
N LYS A 2 13.79 2.48 -20.57
CA LYS A 2 12.56 1.73 -20.36
C LYS A 2 12.47 1.31 -18.89
N ILE A 3 11.54 1.90 -18.15
CA ILE A 3 11.39 1.71 -16.71
C ILE A 3 10.08 0.95 -16.42
N LEU A 4 10.20 -0.17 -15.71
CA LEU A 4 9.06 -0.93 -15.18
C LEU A 4 8.84 -0.52 -13.72
N VAL A 5 7.63 -0.07 -13.38
CA VAL A 5 7.31 0.41 -12.02
C VAL A 5 6.25 -0.48 -11.39
N ILE A 6 6.61 -1.08 -10.26
CA ILE A 6 5.81 -2.10 -9.55
C ILE A 6 5.41 -1.55 -8.18
N ASN A 7 4.12 -1.61 -7.90
CA ASN A 7 3.51 -1.05 -6.70
C ASN A 7 3.14 -2.14 -5.67
N ASP A 8 3.58 -1.97 -4.41
CA ASP A 8 2.97 -2.56 -3.22
C ASP A 8 2.71 -4.09 -3.34
N ILE A 9 3.80 -4.84 -3.40
CA ILE A 9 3.78 -6.28 -3.71
C ILE A 9 3.28 -7.10 -2.51
N HIS A 10 3.68 -6.74 -1.29
CA HIS A 10 3.33 -7.39 -0.04
C HIS A 10 3.54 -8.91 -0.03
N PHE A 11 4.74 -9.37 -0.32
CA PHE A 11 5.11 -10.77 -0.10
C PHE A 11 4.85 -11.19 1.35
N SER A 12 4.24 -12.36 1.53
CA SER A 12 3.95 -12.91 2.84
C SER A 12 3.94 -14.43 2.80
N ALA A 13 4.52 -15.05 3.83
CA ALA A 13 4.44 -16.49 4.03
C ALA A 13 3.05 -16.94 4.49
N ASN A 14 2.34 -16.06 5.20
CA ASN A 14 0.98 -16.30 5.65
C ASN A 14 0.03 -15.39 4.86
N PRO A 15 -1.00 -15.92 4.20
CA PRO A 15 -1.99 -15.09 3.52
C PRO A 15 -2.63 -14.12 4.53
N PRO A 16 -3.00 -12.90 4.10
CA PRO A 16 -3.89 -12.05 4.89
C PRO A 16 -5.15 -12.82 5.29
N VAL A 17 -5.68 -12.58 6.49
CA VAL A 17 -6.76 -13.39 7.10
C VAL A 17 -8.00 -13.52 6.19
N SER A 18 -8.28 -12.47 5.41
CA SER A 18 -9.40 -12.41 4.46
C SER A 18 -9.20 -13.21 3.18
N ARG A 19 -7.96 -13.58 2.82
CA ARG A 19 -7.64 -14.30 1.58
C ARG A 19 -7.93 -15.79 1.70
N THR A 20 -8.54 -16.35 0.67
CA THR A 20 -8.59 -17.79 0.36
C THR A 20 -7.50 -18.17 -0.64
N GLY A 21 -7.21 -19.47 -0.72
CA GLY A 21 -6.26 -20.04 -1.69
C GLY A 21 -4.79 -19.78 -1.36
N ASN A 22 -3.92 -20.11 -2.32
CA ASN A 22 -2.47 -19.95 -2.17
C ASN A 22 -2.05 -18.51 -2.54
N TYR A 23 -2.13 -17.59 -1.57
CA TYR A 23 -1.75 -16.17 -1.76
C TYR A 23 -0.35 -16.02 -2.36
N HIS A 24 0.61 -16.76 -1.82
CA HIS A 24 2.00 -16.69 -2.23
C HIS A 24 2.16 -17.11 -3.70
N GLU A 25 1.65 -18.28 -4.07
CA GLU A 25 1.74 -18.79 -5.46
C GLU A 25 1.07 -17.85 -6.47
N CYS A 26 -0.11 -17.30 -6.14
CA CYS A 26 -0.77 -16.32 -6.99
C CYS A 26 0.08 -15.04 -7.17
N LEU A 27 0.78 -14.59 -6.13
CA LEU A 27 1.66 -13.44 -6.23
C LEU A 27 2.92 -13.77 -7.04
N MET A 28 3.49 -14.97 -6.85
CA MET A 28 4.65 -15.43 -7.62
C MET A 28 4.35 -15.55 -9.11
N ARG A 29 3.16 -16.03 -9.51
CA ARG A 29 2.75 -16.08 -10.92
C ARG A 29 2.72 -14.70 -11.56
N LYS A 30 2.04 -13.75 -10.92
CA LYS A 30 1.98 -12.34 -11.36
C LYS A 30 3.36 -11.73 -11.55
N MET A 31 4.25 -11.95 -10.58
CA MET A 31 5.60 -11.40 -10.65
C MET A 31 6.48 -12.12 -11.68
N CYS A 32 6.27 -13.42 -11.92
CA CYS A 32 6.95 -14.12 -13.03
C CYS A 32 6.52 -13.57 -14.38
N GLU A 33 5.23 -13.28 -14.57
CA GLU A 33 4.71 -12.65 -15.79
C GLU A 33 5.36 -11.27 -16.01
N MET A 34 5.46 -10.44 -14.97
CA MET A 34 6.18 -9.17 -15.05
C MET A 34 7.67 -9.34 -15.35
N ALA A 35 8.32 -10.37 -14.80
CA ALA A 35 9.72 -10.67 -15.10
C ALA A 35 9.91 -11.06 -16.57
N GLU A 36 9.03 -11.91 -17.12
CA GLU A 36 9.02 -12.28 -18.54
C GLU A 36 8.78 -11.05 -19.42
N PHE A 37 7.82 -10.20 -19.04
CA PHE A 37 7.57 -8.95 -19.73
C PHE A 37 8.79 -8.04 -19.73
N SER A 38 9.50 -7.90 -18.60
CA SER A 38 10.71 -7.07 -18.51
C SER A 38 11.80 -7.47 -19.51
N TRP A 39 11.95 -8.77 -19.79
CA TRP A 39 12.85 -9.26 -20.85
C TRP A 39 12.31 -8.95 -22.24
N SER A 40 11.04 -9.23 -22.50
CA SER A 40 10.43 -9.00 -23.83
C SER A 40 10.44 -7.53 -24.24
N TRP A 41 10.29 -6.64 -23.26
CA TRP A 41 10.29 -5.20 -23.45
C TRP A 41 11.68 -4.59 -23.35
N GLU A 42 12.69 -5.36 -22.90
CA GLU A 42 14.06 -4.90 -22.64
C GLU A 42 14.09 -3.74 -21.64
N ALA A 43 13.49 -3.93 -20.46
CA ALA A 43 13.53 -2.94 -19.39
C ALA A 43 14.98 -2.63 -18.96
N ASP A 44 15.34 -1.34 -18.90
CA ASP A 44 16.63 -0.89 -18.37
C ASP A 44 16.61 -0.88 -16.83
N LEU A 45 15.45 -0.62 -16.24
CA LEU A 45 15.26 -0.42 -14.80
C LEU A 45 13.91 -0.99 -14.34
N VAL A 46 13.92 -1.62 -13.17
CA VAL A 46 12.72 -2.08 -12.46
C VAL A 46 12.69 -1.42 -11.08
N VAL A 47 11.65 -0.63 -10.84
CA VAL A 47 11.46 0.12 -9.60
C VAL A 47 10.30 -0.48 -8.83
N VAL A 48 10.53 -0.89 -7.59
CA VAL A 48 9.47 -1.25 -6.64
C VAL A 48 9.22 -0.05 -5.73
N THR A 49 8.00 0.49 -5.73
CA THR A 49 7.66 1.73 -5.02
C THR A 49 7.35 1.52 -3.53
N GLY A 50 7.96 0.52 -2.89
CA GLY A 50 7.76 0.18 -1.49
C GLY A 50 6.76 -0.96 -1.26
N ASP A 51 6.61 -1.31 0.01
CA ASP A 51 5.80 -2.41 0.52
C ASP A 51 6.07 -3.73 -0.20
N THR A 52 7.36 -4.06 -0.32
CA THR A 52 7.81 -5.31 -0.92
C THR A 52 7.34 -6.50 -0.09
N PHE A 53 7.47 -6.43 1.23
CA PHE A 53 7.00 -7.41 2.19
C PHE A 53 5.73 -6.91 2.89
N HIS A 54 4.82 -7.83 3.22
CA HIS A 54 3.62 -7.48 3.99
C HIS A 54 3.93 -7.23 5.47
N ASN A 55 5.01 -7.79 5.99
CA ASN A 55 5.35 -7.66 7.39
C ASN A 55 6.82 -7.28 7.53
N LYS A 56 7.10 -6.22 8.27
CA LYS A 56 8.47 -5.81 8.58
C LYS A 56 9.17 -6.79 9.53
N ASN A 57 8.42 -7.49 10.39
CA ASN A 57 9.02 -8.39 11.37
C ASN A 57 9.69 -9.59 10.67
N PRO A 58 11.01 -9.80 10.84
CA PRO A 58 11.72 -10.90 10.22
C PRO A 58 11.16 -12.27 10.63
N ASN A 59 10.60 -12.41 11.84
CA ASN A 59 9.97 -13.66 12.30
C ASN A 59 8.70 -14.02 11.51
N LYS A 60 8.12 -13.08 10.77
CA LYS A 60 6.98 -13.30 9.87
C LYS A 60 7.41 -13.55 8.41
N ASN A 61 8.72 -13.47 8.13
CA ASN A 61 9.32 -13.66 6.82
C ASN A 61 10.37 -14.78 6.90
N PRO A 62 9.93 -16.05 6.86
CA PRO A 62 10.84 -17.18 6.96
C PRO A 62 11.85 -17.20 5.81
N TYR A 63 13.03 -17.80 6.05
CA TYR A 63 14.13 -17.80 5.07
C TYR A 63 13.76 -18.38 3.70
N TRP A 64 12.83 -19.34 3.64
CA TRP A 64 12.37 -19.88 2.37
C TRP A 64 11.68 -18.82 1.50
N LEU A 65 10.88 -17.93 2.13
CA LEU A 65 10.19 -16.83 1.43
C LEU A 65 11.22 -15.86 0.86
N LEU A 66 12.17 -15.42 1.68
CA LEU A 66 13.25 -14.54 1.22
C LEU A 66 14.02 -15.18 0.06
N GLY A 67 14.35 -16.46 0.15
CA GLY A 67 15.03 -17.20 -0.91
C GLY A 67 14.22 -17.28 -2.21
N GLU A 68 12.90 -17.43 -2.14
CA GLU A 68 12.01 -17.41 -3.32
C GLU A 68 11.91 -16.02 -3.94
N VAL A 69 11.75 -14.98 -3.12
CA VAL A 69 11.68 -13.59 -3.57
C VAL A 69 13.01 -13.19 -4.24
N VAL A 70 14.16 -13.56 -3.68
CA VAL A 70 15.48 -13.35 -4.32
C VAL A 70 15.55 -14.08 -5.68
N ARG A 71 15.14 -15.35 -5.74
CA ARG A 71 15.15 -16.12 -7.00
C ARG A 71 14.22 -15.52 -8.04
N LEU A 72 13.08 -14.98 -7.63
CA LEU A 72 12.13 -14.29 -8.50
C LEU A 72 12.74 -13.01 -9.07
N PHE A 73 13.26 -12.13 -8.21
CA PHE A 73 13.80 -10.85 -8.68
C PHE A 73 15.04 -11.01 -9.57
N ARG A 74 15.82 -12.07 -9.39
CA ARG A 74 16.92 -12.44 -10.33
C ARG A 74 16.45 -12.77 -11.75
N LYS A 75 15.15 -13.01 -11.96
CA LYS A 75 14.59 -13.24 -13.31
C LYS A 75 14.28 -11.96 -14.05
N PHE A 76 14.17 -10.82 -13.38
CA PHE A 76 13.87 -9.55 -14.04
C PHE A 76 15.05 -9.10 -14.91
N HIS A 77 14.72 -8.43 -15.99
CA HIS A 77 15.66 -7.72 -16.85
C HIS A 77 15.75 -6.26 -16.41
N GLY A 78 16.96 -5.71 -16.38
CA GLY A 78 17.23 -4.34 -15.92
C GLY A 78 17.78 -4.27 -14.50
N GLU A 79 18.24 -3.08 -14.13
CA GLU A 79 18.69 -2.78 -12.77
C GLU A 79 17.50 -2.79 -11.80
N LEU A 80 17.72 -3.25 -10.57
CA LEU A 80 16.67 -3.31 -9.55
C LEU A 80 16.82 -2.17 -8.56
N VAL A 81 15.73 -1.44 -8.36
CA VAL A 81 15.59 -0.38 -7.36
C VAL A 81 14.42 -0.67 -6.46
N PHE A 82 14.64 -0.60 -5.15
CA PHE A 82 13.59 -0.74 -4.14
C PHE A 82 13.46 0.53 -3.31
N LEU A 83 12.27 1.12 -3.33
CA LEU A 83 11.84 2.01 -2.28
C LEU A 83 11.44 1.17 -1.06
N ILE A 84 11.50 1.79 0.11
CA ILE A 84 11.12 1.14 1.36
C ILE A 84 9.74 1.66 1.72
N GLY A 85 8.78 0.76 1.84
CA GLY A 85 7.46 1.14 2.31
C GLY A 85 7.30 1.01 3.82
N ASN A 86 6.16 1.45 4.32
CA ASN A 86 5.83 1.37 5.74
C ASN A 86 5.68 -0.08 6.25
N HIS A 87 5.44 -1.06 5.38
CA HIS A 87 5.45 -2.47 5.74
C HIS A 87 6.83 -3.11 5.68
N ASP A 88 7.82 -2.46 5.07
CA ASP A 88 9.17 -3.01 4.92
C ASP A 88 10.10 -2.66 6.09
N TRP A 89 9.86 -1.51 6.74
CA TRP A 89 10.76 -0.95 7.75
C TRP A 89 10.01 -0.24 8.88
N SER A 90 10.69 0.01 10.00
CA SER A 90 10.17 0.82 11.12
C SER A 90 11.09 2.01 11.36
N GLU A 91 10.53 3.16 11.76
CA GLU A 91 11.14 4.50 11.99
C GLU A 91 12.54 4.58 12.69
N ASN A 92 13.13 3.47 13.14
CA ASN A 92 14.49 3.41 13.65
C ASN A 92 15.52 3.12 12.53
N PRO A 93 16.28 4.13 12.05
CA PRO A 93 17.21 4.00 10.91
C PRO A 93 18.38 3.06 11.18
N TYR A 94 18.73 2.88 12.45
CA TYR A 94 19.83 1.99 12.84
C TYR A 94 19.49 0.51 12.76
N LYS A 95 18.23 0.17 12.45
CA LYS A 95 17.75 -1.20 12.45
C LYS A 95 17.38 -1.71 11.08
N ILE A 96 17.67 -0.98 9.99
CA ILE A 96 17.33 -1.49 8.65
C ILE A 96 17.87 -2.91 8.41
N LYS A 97 19.06 -3.19 8.93
CA LYS A 97 19.70 -4.49 8.80
C LYS A 97 18.93 -5.63 9.48
N ASP A 98 17.98 -5.31 10.34
CA ASP A 98 17.11 -6.28 11.02
C ASP A 98 15.87 -6.65 10.15
N PHE A 99 15.63 -5.95 9.03
CA PHE A 99 14.42 -6.12 8.21
C PHE A 99 14.67 -6.95 6.94
N PRO A 100 13.67 -7.72 6.48
CA PRO A 100 13.79 -8.57 5.29
C PRO A 100 14.21 -7.82 4.02
N ILE A 101 13.73 -6.58 3.85
CA ILE A 101 14.02 -5.76 2.66
C ILE A 101 15.51 -5.48 2.50
N HIS A 102 16.23 -5.27 3.60
CA HIS A 102 17.69 -5.08 3.57
C HIS A 102 18.39 -6.29 2.96
N TYR A 103 18.11 -7.47 3.50
CA TYR A 103 18.72 -8.70 3.01
C TYR A 103 18.35 -9.02 1.57
N LEU A 104 17.11 -8.72 1.16
CA LEU A 104 16.69 -8.86 -0.23
C LEU A 104 17.59 -8.02 -1.15
N CYS A 105 17.74 -6.73 -0.85
CA CYS A 105 18.51 -5.82 -1.67
C CYS A 105 20.01 -6.17 -1.68
N GLU A 106 20.60 -6.49 -0.52
CA GLU A 106 22.00 -6.94 -0.43
C GLU A 106 22.25 -8.21 -1.28
N LEU A 107 21.36 -9.20 -1.22
CA LEU A 107 21.49 -10.46 -1.98
C LEU A 107 21.28 -10.32 -3.49
N LEU A 108 20.61 -9.23 -3.90
CA LEU A 108 20.39 -8.85 -5.29
C LEU A 108 21.42 -7.85 -5.81
N ASN A 109 22.27 -7.29 -4.92
CA ASN A 109 23.06 -6.10 -5.22
C ASN A 109 22.19 -4.97 -5.82
N ALA A 110 20.97 -4.82 -5.29
CA ALA A 110 19.99 -3.84 -5.74
C ALA A 110 20.16 -2.53 -4.97
N GLN A 111 19.85 -1.41 -5.62
CA GLN A 111 19.82 -0.12 -4.95
C GLN A 111 18.55 -0.01 -4.10
N TYR A 112 18.69 0.53 -2.90
CA TYR A 112 17.56 0.84 -2.03
C TYR A 112 17.93 2.00 -1.12
N ASN A 113 16.92 2.76 -0.75
CA ASN A 113 17.12 4.04 -0.07
C ASN A 113 17.11 3.88 1.44
N ILE A 114 18.22 3.39 2.01
CA ILE A 114 18.53 3.59 3.43
C ILE A 114 20.02 3.89 3.55
N ASP A 115 20.36 5.16 3.78
CA ASP A 115 21.72 5.51 4.17
C ASP A 115 22.08 4.71 5.44
N SER A 116 22.99 3.76 5.25
CA SER A 116 23.49 2.88 6.30
C SER A 116 24.51 3.56 7.22
N GLY A 117 24.68 4.89 7.12
CA GLY A 117 25.66 5.65 7.89
C GLY A 117 25.17 6.96 8.53
N LYS A 118 24.03 7.53 8.12
CA LYS A 118 23.50 8.75 8.77
C LYS A 118 22.03 8.60 9.09
N ILE A 119 21.74 8.82 10.37
CA ILE A 119 20.42 9.25 10.81
C ILE A 119 20.01 10.39 9.89
N CYS A 120 18.94 10.20 9.13
CA CYS A 120 18.20 11.34 8.65
C CYS A 120 17.03 11.50 9.61
N PRO A 121 17.04 12.54 10.46
CA PRO A 121 15.79 13.15 10.88
C PRO A 121 14.96 13.43 9.61
N GLN A 122 13.67 13.73 9.74
CA GLN A 122 12.74 14.09 8.64
C GLN A 122 13.21 15.16 7.61
N SER A 123 14.47 15.61 7.67
CA SER A 123 15.14 16.62 6.85
C SER A 123 16.04 16.11 5.72
N ASP A 124 16.39 14.82 5.62
CA ASP A 124 17.35 14.37 4.60
C ASP A 124 16.92 13.03 3.97
N ILE A 125 15.95 13.08 3.06
CA ILE A 125 15.68 11.94 2.19
C ILE A 125 16.76 11.94 1.11
N GLU A 126 17.61 10.91 1.06
CA GLU A 126 18.62 10.80 0.00
C GLU A 126 17.98 10.35 -1.32
N PRO A 127 18.40 10.86 -2.48
CA PRO A 127 17.88 10.39 -3.76
C PRO A 127 18.41 8.98 -4.09
N ILE A 128 17.53 8.09 -4.54
CA ILE A 128 17.94 6.87 -5.27
C ILE A 128 18.49 7.34 -6.61
N GLY A 129 19.82 7.26 -6.74
CA GLY A 129 20.60 7.12 -7.96
C GLY A 129 20.18 7.92 -9.19
N LEU A 130 21.12 8.72 -9.73
CA LEU A 130 20.99 9.29 -11.06
C LEU A 130 21.18 8.21 -12.12
N VAL A 131 20.16 8.01 -12.95
CA VAL A 131 20.35 7.40 -14.27
C VAL A 131 20.01 8.46 -15.32
N ASP A 132 21.04 8.86 -16.08
CA ASP A 132 20.97 9.83 -17.19
C ASP A 132 20.48 11.25 -16.80
N ASP A 133 21.06 11.84 -15.73
CA ASP A 133 20.79 13.21 -15.28
C ASP A 133 19.28 13.54 -15.15
N SER A 134 18.44 12.58 -14.73
CA SER A 134 16.97 12.79 -14.71
C SER A 134 16.21 12.07 -13.59
N LEU A 135 16.86 11.16 -12.85
CA LEU A 135 16.16 10.28 -11.93
C LEU A 135 16.54 10.54 -10.48
N ILE A 136 15.53 10.84 -9.65
CA ILE A 136 15.66 10.93 -8.20
C ILE A 136 14.48 10.15 -7.59
N GLY A 137 14.74 8.94 -7.08
CA GLY A 137 13.77 8.26 -6.21
C GLY A 137 13.84 8.83 -4.80
N ILE A 138 12.76 9.40 -4.27
CA ILE A 138 12.73 9.94 -2.91
C ILE A 138 11.89 9.01 -2.06
N ASN A 139 12.53 8.38 -1.09
CA ASN A 139 11.81 7.61 -0.09
C ASN A 139 11.19 8.55 0.94
N SER A 140 9.92 8.91 0.78
CA SER A 140 9.20 9.55 1.85
C SER A 140 8.58 8.49 2.74
N ASP A 141 9.13 8.28 3.93
CA ASP A 141 8.40 7.53 4.94
C ASP A 141 7.08 8.26 5.30
N LEU A 142 6.10 7.46 5.73
CA LEU A 142 4.89 7.90 6.44
C LEU A 142 5.22 9.05 7.41
N GLY A 143 4.81 10.26 7.04
CA GLY A 143 5.05 11.46 7.85
C GLY A 143 5.78 12.58 7.12
N SER A 144 6.29 12.33 5.91
CA SER A 144 6.78 13.41 5.06
C SER A 144 5.60 14.21 4.52
N SER A 145 5.51 15.49 4.87
CA SER A 145 4.54 16.40 4.27
C SER A 145 4.94 16.73 2.83
N ALA A 146 4.01 17.26 2.05
CA ALA A 146 4.31 17.81 0.72
C ALA A 146 5.47 18.82 0.76
N ASP A 147 5.55 19.61 1.84
CA ASP A 147 6.64 20.58 2.05
C ASP A 147 8.00 19.91 2.23
N SER A 148 8.07 18.81 2.99
CA SER A 148 9.32 18.06 3.18
C SER A 148 9.80 17.47 1.86
N ILE A 149 8.89 16.87 1.09
CA ILE A 149 9.20 16.31 -0.23
C ILE A 149 9.70 17.41 -1.16
N ARG A 150 9.02 18.56 -1.19
CA ARG A 150 9.39 19.71 -2.01
C ARG A 150 10.78 20.23 -1.63
N LYS A 151 11.11 20.36 -0.35
CA LYS A 151 12.43 20.83 0.10
C LYS A 151 13.56 19.89 -0.33
N VAL A 152 13.38 18.58 -0.15
CA VAL A 152 14.36 17.59 -0.61
C VAL A 152 14.54 17.73 -2.11
N CYS A 153 13.44 17.68 -2.84
CA CYS A 153 13.46 17.84 -4.28
C CYS A 153 14.15 19.14 -4.75
N GLU A 154 13.86 20.29 -4.14
CA GLU A 154 14.47 21.58 -4.48
C GLU A 154 15.98 21.59 -4.24
N LYS A 155 16.46 20.90 -3.20
CA LYS A 155 17.89 20.70 -2.91
C LYS A 155 18.54 19.79 -3.95
N GLU A 156 17.87 18.71 -4.34
CA GLU A 156 18.44 17.71 -5.25
C GLU A 156 18.37 18.12 -6.74
N TRP A 157 17.34 18.87 -7.16
CA TRP A 157 17.19 19.39 -8.53
C TRP A 157 18.08 20.60 -8.85
N VAL A 158 19.04 20.91 -7.99
CA VAL A 158 20.07 21.93 -8.28
C VAL A 158 20.92 21.52 -9.48
N TYR A 159 21.01 20.22 -9.78
CA TYR A 159 21.57 19.73 -11.04
C TYR A 159 20.53 19.85 -12.16
N LYS A 160 20.99 20.33 -13.32
CA LYS A 160 20.17 20.76 -14.45
C LYS A 160 19.61 19.56 -15.21
N TYR A 161 18.75 18.80 -14.56
CA TYR A 161 18.15 17.59 -15.10
C TYR A 161 17.23 17.91 -16.27
N ARG A 162 17.26 17.04 -17.28
CA ARG A 162 16.46 17.22 -18.49
C ARG A 162 14.98 16.94 -18.23
N SER A 163 14.70 15.99 -17.35
CA SER A 163 13.36 15.68 -16.85
C SER A 163 13.47 15.29 -15.39
N LYS A 164 12.48 15.68 -14.58
CA LYS A 164 12.43 15.37 -13.15
C LYS A 164 11.46 14.22 -12.94
N ILE A 165 11.97 13.06 -12.58
CA ILE A 165 11.16 11.88 -12.28
C ILE A 165 11.32 11.55 -10.80
N LEU A 166 10.18 11.42 -10.12
CA LEU A 166 10.08 11.14 -8.70
C LEU A 166 9.38 9.81 -8.47
N PHE A 167 10.06 8.88 -7.80
CA PHE A 167 9.44 7.69 -7.21
C PHE A 167 9.26 7.93 -5.72
N ILE A 168 8.10 7.56 -5.16
CA ILE A 168 7.78 7.84 -3.77
C ILE A 168 6.82 6.81 -3.16
N HIS A 169 6.95 6.47 -1.89
CA HIS A 169 5.97 5.63 -1.19
C HIS A 169 5.14 6.50 -0.24
N ALA A 170 4.02 7.03 -0.71
CA ALA A 170 3.20 7.92 0.10
C ALA A 170 1.72 7.87 -0.29
N PRO A 171 0.81 8.05 0.68
CA PRO A 171 -0.62 8.17 0.40
C PRO A 171 -0.90 9.48 -0.34
N ILE A 172 -0.80 9.47 -1.67
CA ILE A 172 -1.11 10.62 -2.52
C ILE A 172 -2.52 10.50 -3.09
N ILE A 173 -3.39 11.45 -2.76
CA ILE A 173 -4.78 11.46 -3.23
C ILE A 173 -4.94 12.40 -4.44
N PRO A 174 -5.49 11.91 -5.57
CA PRO A 174 -5.87 12.76 -6.70
C PRO A 174 -7.01 13.72 -6.31
N PRO A 175 -7.02 14.98 -6.78
CA PRO A 175 -8.06 15.95 -6.42
C PRO A 175 -9.48 15.47 -6.73
N HIS A 176 -9.63 14.70 -7.81
CA HIS A 176 -10.93 14.16 -8.23
C HIS A 176 -11.40 12.96 -7.42
N LEU A 177 -10.57 12.37 -6.54
CA LEU A 177 -10.91 11.22 -5.71
C LEU A 177 -10.97 11.53 -4.21
N GLU A 178 -10.76 12.79 -3.78
CA GLU A 178 -10.82 13.16 -2.36
C GLU A 178 -12.14 12.75 -1.69
N HIS A 179 -13.25 12.78 -2.43
CA HIS A 179 -14.58 12.41 -1.92
C HIS A 179 -14.79 10.89 -1.81
N VAL A 180 -13.94 10.08 -2.42
CA VAL A 180 -14.04 8.61 -2.44
C VAL A 180 -13.45 8.01 -1.16
N TYR A 181 -12.45 8.68 -0.58
CA TYR A 181 -11.76 8.21 0.61
C TYR A 181 -12.39 8.72 1.92
N PRO A 182 -12.29 7.95 3.03
CA PRO A 182 -12.77 8.41 4.33
C PRO A 182 -12.05 9.68 4.77
N LYS A 183 -12.80 10.65 5.32
CA LYS A 183 -12.26 11.95 5.75
C LYS A 183 -11.01 11.86 6.65
N PRO A 184 -10.92 10.97 7.66
CA PRO A 184 -9.71 10.85 8.47
C PRO A 184 -8.46 10.40 7.71
N PHE A 185 -8.65 9.68 6.59
CA PHE A 185 -7.55 9.30 5.70
C PHE A 185 -7.14 10.48 4.82
N VAL A 186 -8.10 11.18 4.21
CA VAL A 186 -7.85 12.36 3.36
C VAL A 186 -7.11 13.46 4.11
N GLU A 187 -7.41 13.68 5.39
CA GLU A 187 -6.76 14.68 6.23
C GLU A 187 -5.28 14.37 6.54
N LYS A 188 -4.86 13.11 6.43
CA LYS A 188 -3.49 12.67 6.68
C LYS A 188 -2.70 12.42 5.40
N ALA A 189 -3.39 12.16 4.31
CA ALA A 189 -2.81 11.91 3.01
C ALA A 189 -2.25 13.21 2.38
N ILE A 190 -1.32 13.04 1.46
CA ILE A 190 -0.76 14.14 0.67
C ILE A 190 -1.69 14.40 -0.51
N LYS A 191 -2.05 15.66 -0.75
CA LYS A 191 -2.82 15.99 -1.96
C LYS A 191 -1.88 16.09 -3.15
N ALA A 192 -2.26 15.51 -4.28
CA ALA A 192 -1.45 15.62 -5.50
C ALA A 192 -1.29 17.09 -5.96
N SER A 193 -2.23 17.99 -5.60
CA SER A 193 -2.10 19.43 -5.82
C SER A 193 -0.89 20.04 -5.13
N ASP A 194 -0.53 19.54 -3.96
CA ASP A 194 0.55 20.11 -3.14
C ASP A 194 1.92 19.71 -3.70
N LEU A 195 1.96 18.62 -4.45
CA LEU A 195 3.12 18.13 -5.20
C LEU A 195 3.13 18.58 -6.67
N ALA A 196 2.16 19.36 -7.12
CA ALA A 196 2.17 19.88 -8.49
C ALA A 196 3.39 20.80 -8.71
N GLY A 197 4.08 20.61 -9.83
CA GLY A 197 5.31 21.34 -10.18
C GLY A 197 6.54 20.93 -9.39
N VAL A 198 6.43 19.89 -8.55
CA VAL A 198 7.58 19.23 -7.93
C VAL A 198 8.35 18.54 -9.07
N ALA A 199 7.91 17.36 -9.50
CA ALA A 199 8.53 16.66 -10.62
C ALA A 199 7.70 16.81 -11.91
N ASP A 200 8.28 16.42 -13.05
CA ASP A 200 7.51 16.24 -14.29
C ASP A 200 6.65 14.97 -14.20
N PHE A 201 7.20 13.93 -13.55
CA PHE A 201 6.55 12.63 -13.35
C PHE A 201 6.67 12.18 -11.89
N ILE A 202 5.56 11.74 -11.29
CA ILE A 202 5.49 11.20 -9.93
C ILE A 202 4.85 9.82 -9.98
N PHE A 203 5.63 8.80 -9.66
CA PHE A 203 5.17 7.42 -9.49
C PHE A 203 5.09 7.11 -8.00
N TYR A 204 3.96 6.60 -7.52
CA TYR A 204 3.77 6.42 -6.09
C TYR A 204 3.05 5.15 -5.67
N GLY A 205 3.43 4.61 -4.50
CA GLY A 205 2.79 3.47 -3.81
C GLY A 205 1.95 3.87 -2.59
N ASP A 206 1.83 2.99 -1.59
CA ASP A 206 1.04 3.07 -0.34
C ASP A 206 -0.49 2.94 -0.56
N ILE A 207 -1.04 3.62 -1.57
CA ILE A 207 -2.46 3.45 -1.94
C ILE A 207 -2.61 2.30 -2.93
N HIS A 208 -3.37 1.28 -2.52
CA HIS A 208 -3.60 0.06 -3.29
C HIS A 208 -4.64 0.21 -4.42
N ASP A 209 -5.44 1.26 -4.37
CA ASP A 209 -6.43 1.54 -5.41
C ASP A 209 -5.74 2.14 -6.64
N PRO A 210 -6.07 1.67 -7.86
CA PRO A 210 -5.45 2.17 -9.07
C PRO A 210 -6.02 3.55 -9.40
N HIS A 211 -5.17 4.56 -9.38
CA HIS A 211 -5.51 5.91 -9.83
C HIS A 211 -5.24 6.12 -11.33
N GLY A 212 -4.46 5.22 -11.94
CA GLY A 212 -4.04 5.32 -13.32
C GLY A 212 -3.04 6.46 -13.52
N VAL A 213 -3.03 6.99 -14.75
CA VAL A 213 -2.21 8.15 -15.12
C VAL A 213 -3.09 9.39 -15.17
N TYR A 214 -2.72 10.43 -14.44
CA TYR A 214 -3.46 11.69 -14.42
C TYR A 214 -2.50 12.87 -14.29
N LYS A 215 -2.98 14.08 -14.60
CA LYS A 215 -2.16 15.29 -14.57
C LYS A 215 -2.71 16.30 -13.58
N VAL A 216 -1.83 16.93 -12.81
CA VAL A 216 -2.15 18.09 -11.95
C VAL A 216 -1.14 19.19 -12.24
N GLY A 217 -1.63 20.31 -12.79
CA GLY A 217 -0.75 21.34 -13.36
C GLY A 217 0.11 20.77 -14.47
N ASN A 218 1.44 20.87 -14.33
CA ASN A 218 2.41 20.33 -15.29
C ASN A 218 2.93 18.93 -14.92
N THR A 219 2.60 18.42 -13.73
CA THR A 219 3.09 17.13 -13.23
C THR A 219 2.16 16.00 -13.61
N THR A 220 2.73 14.93 -14.15
CA THR A 220 2.04 13.67 -14.43
C THR A 220 2.22 12.72 -13.24
N PHE A 221 1.12 12.20 -12.72
CA PHE A 221 1.09 11.25 -11.61
C PHE A 221 0.70 9.87 -12.13
N CYS A 222 1.27 8.82 -11.54
CA CYS A 222 1.00 7.44 -11.90
C CYS A 222 0.96 6.53 -10.67
N ASN A 223 -0.14 5.79 -10.51
CA ASN A 223 -0.29 4.69 -9.56
C ASN A 223 -1.28 3.66 -10.14
N PHE A 224 -0.83 2.42 -10.36
CA PHE A 224 -1.67 1.32 -10.87
C PHE A 224 -2.18 0.35 -9.78
N GLY A 225 -2.07 0.77 -8.52
CA GLY A 225 -2.50 0.03 -7.35
C GLY A 225 -1.56 -1.12 -7.00
N SER A 226 -1.85 -1.79 -5.90
CA SER A 226 -0.98 -2.86 -5.40
C SER A 226 -1.01 -4.10 -6.28
N ILE A 227 0.11 -4.83 -6.38
CA ILE A 227 0.12 -6.11 -7.13
C ILE A 227 -0.67 -7.19 -6.38
N SER A 228 -0.61 -7.13 -5.04
CA SER A 228 -1.38 -8.00 -4.18
C SER A 228 -2.85 -7.61 -4.12
N ARG A 229 -3.71 -8.60 -3.81
CA ARG A 229 -5.04 -8.35 -3.24
C ARG A 229 -4.92 -8.77 -1.78
N ASN A 230 -4.63 -7.83 -0.88
CA ASN A 230 -4.26 -8.13 0.51
C ASN A 230 -5.32 -7.75 1.54
N SER A 231 -6.36 -7.03 1.14
CA SER A 231 -7.43 -6.59 2.03
C SER A 231 -8.81 -6.99 1.54
N ALA A 232 -9.69 -7.41 2.46
CA ALA A 232 -11.11 -7.68 2.17
C ALA A 232 -11.84 -6.48 1.54
N LYS A 233 -11.34 -5.24 1.74
CA LYS A 233 -11.90 -4.04 1.11
C LYS A 233 -11.80 -4.10 -0.42
N GLU A 234 -10.83 -4.84 -0.94
CA GLU A 234 -10.63 -5.06 -2.38
C GLU A 234 -11.61 -6.08 -2.98
N LEU A 235 -12.48 -6.70 -2.17
CA LEU A 235 -13.48 -7.67 -2.65
C LEU A 235 -14.46 -7.04 -3.65
N LYS A 236 -14.70 -5.73 -3.54
CA LYS A 236 -15.55 -4.98 -4.48
C LYS A 236 -14.77 -4.42 -5.68
N SER A 237 -13.47 -4.68 -5.74
CA SER A 237 -12.61 -4.09 -6.75
C SER A 237 -12.55 -4.98 -7.99
N SER A 238 -13.20 -4.52 -9.06
CA SER A 238 -13.07 -5.08 -10.41
C SER A 238 -11.78 -4.63 -11.12
N ARG A 239 -10.78 -4.15 -10.36
CA ARG A 239 -9.55 -3.65 -10.95
C ARG A 239 -8.76 -4.75 -11.65
N ASN A 240 -8.20 -4.36 -12.78
CA ASN A 240 -7.11 -5.07 -13.42
C ASN A 240 -5.83 -4.80 -12.63
N ILE A 241 -5.03 -5.83 -12.39
CA ILE A 241 -3.72 -5.67 -11.76
C ILE A 241 -2.74 -5.29 -12.86
N ALA A 242 -1.99 -4.22 -12.65
CA ALA A 242 -1.06 -3.72 -13.65
C ALA A 242 0.19 -3.13 -12.99
N CYS A 243 1.27 -3.03 -13.76
CA CYS A 243 2.44 -2.22 -13.44
C CYS A 243 2.59 -1.09 -14.48
N ALA A 244 3.36 -0.05 -14.15
CA ALA A 244 3.61 1.04 -15.07
C ALA A 244 4.78 0.72 -15.98
N VAL A 245 4.62 1.05 -17.26
CA VAL A 245 5.65 0.98 -18.29
C VAL A 245 5.95 2.41 -18.71
N PHE A 246 7.15 2.89 -18.38
CA PHE A 246 7.56 4.27 -18.63
C PHE A 246 8.76 4.32 -19.58
N ASP A 247 8.57 4.91 -20.76
CA ASP A 247 9.64 5.14 -21.72
C ASP A 247 10.10 6.60 -21.66
N THR A 248 11.33 6.85 -21.22
CA THR A 248 11.89 8.21 -21.11
C THR A 248 12.26 8.81 -22.46
N LYS A 249 12.22 8.05 -23.56
CA LYS A 249 12.49 8.57 -24.90
C LYS A 249 11.34 9.44 -25.41
N ASP A 250 10.11 9.01 -25.16
CA ASP A 250 8.88 9.72 -25.56
C ASP A 250 8.08 10.27 -24.37
N MET A 251 8.58 10.02 -23.15
CA MET A 251 7.94 10.40 -21.88
C MET A 251 6.53 9.82 -21.74
N SER A 252 6.29 8.62 -22.29
CA SER A 252 5.01 7.94 -22.26
C SER A 252 4.89 6.96 -21.09
N ILE A 253 3.71 6.94 -20.47
CA ILE A 253 3.36 5.98 -19.42
C ILE A 253 2.20 5.12 -19.92
N GLN A 254 2.35 3.81 -19.81
CA GLN A 254 1.31 2.84 -20.14
C GLN A 254 1.12 1.85 -18.99
N ALA A 255 -0.06 1.25 -18.91
CA ALA A 255 -0.31 0.13 -18.01
C ALA A 255 0.07 -1.17 -18.73
N TYR A 256 0.93 -1.98 -18.13
CA TYR A 256 1.02 -3.40 -18.47
C TYR A 256 0.06 -4.16 -17.54
N THR A 257 -1.09 -4.56 -18.10
CA THR A 257 -2.12 -5.30 -17.36
C THR A 257 -1.78 -6.79 -17.38
N LEU A 258 -1.85 -7.42 -16.21
CA LEU A 258 -1.55 -8.84 -16.07
C LEU A 258 -2.72 -9.69 -16.55
N GLU A 259 -2.40 -10.77 -17.27
CA GLU A 259 -3.37 -11.64 -17.93
C GLU A 259 -3.95 -12.70 -16.97
N ASP A 260 -3.10 -13.36 -16.18
CA ASP A 260 -3.49 -14.49 -15.33
C ASP A 260 -3.75 -14.06 -13.88
N VAL A 261 -4.80 -13.27 -13.69
CA VAL A 261 -5.22 -12.78 -12.37
C VAL A 261 -6.61 -13.26 -12.00
N GLU A 262 -6.69 -14.06 -10.94
CA GLU A 262 -7.98 -14.48 -10.37
C GLU A 262 -8.81 -13.27 -9.87
N PRO A 263 -10.12 -13.23 -10.18
CA PRO A 263 -11.06 -12.24 -9.66
C PRO A 263 -11.10 -12.18 -8.13
N ALA A 264 -11.46 -11.00 -7.59
CA ALA A 264 -11.51 -10.74 -6.15
C ALA A 264 -12.36 -11.77 -5.39
N GLU A 265 -13.52 -12.11 -5.97
CA GLU A 265 -14.56 -12.94 -5.38
C GLU A 265 -14.11 -14.39 -5.20
N LYS A 266 -13.14 -14.86 -5.99
CA LYS A 266 -12.58 -16.20 -5.87
C LYS A 266 -11.46 -16.27 -4.84
N VAL A 267 -10.83 -15.14 -4.53
CA VAL A 267 -9.64 -15.09 -3.68
C VAL A 267 -9.91 -14.58 -2.28
N PHE A 268 -11.11 -14.14 -1.96
CA PHE A 268 -11.48 -13.73 -0.61
C PHE A 268 -12.56 -14.64 0.00
N LYS A 269 -12.57 -14.73 1.33
CA LYS A 269 -13.59 -15.48 2.09
C LYS A 269 -14.93 -14.71 2.08
N THR A 270 -15.66 -14.79 0.98
CA THR A 270 -16.88 -13.99 0.74
C THR A 270 -17.93 -14.16 1.83
N ILE A 271 -18.10 -15.40 2.34
CA ILE A 271 -19.08 -15.72 3.39
C ILE A 271 -18.69 -15.09 4.74
N ASP A 272 -17.43 -15.22 5.18
CA ASP A 272 -16.99 -14.69 6.47
C ASP A 272 -16.98 -13.16 6.50
N ILE A 273 -16.65 -12.53 5.37
CA ILE A 273 -16.67 -11.06 5.22
C ILE A 273 -18.11 -10.54 5.19
N MET A 274 -19.02 -11.23 4.48
CA MET A 274 -20.45 -10.90 4.48
C MET A 274 -21.05 -11.05 5.89
N ASN A 275 -20.73 -12.13 6.60
CA ASN A 275 -21.21 -12.34 7.97
C ASN A 275 -20.70 -11.26 8.94
N LYS A 276 -19.44 -10.85 8.82
CA LYS A 276 -18.88 -9.77 9.64
C LYS A 276 -19.54 -8.41 9.36
N LYS A 277 -19.84 -8.12 8.09
CA LYS A 277 -20.52 -6.89 7.67
C LYS A 277 -21.98 -6.85 8.15
N VAL A 278 -22.69 -7.97 8.06
CA VAL A 278 -24.04 -8.12 8.64
C VAL A 278 -23.99 -7.88 10.14
N HIS A 279 -22.99 -8.45 10.82
CA HIS A 279 -22.82 -8.26 12.27
C HIS A 279 -22.53 -6.79 12.66
N GLU A 280 -21.69 -6.09 11.89
CA GLU A 280 -21.42 -4.65 12.10
C GLU A 280 -22.69 -3.80 11.85
N GLU A 281 -23.45 -4.08 10.80
CA GLU A 281 -24.72 -3.41 10.50
C GLU A 281 -25.79 -3.68 11.59
N GLU A 282 -25.83 -4.89 12.16
CA GLU A 282 -26.69 -5.25 13.28
C GLU A 282 -26.32 -4.49 14.56
N ILE A 283 -25.02 -4.34 14.85
CA ILE A 283 -24.52 -3.56 15.99
C ILE A 283 -24.86 -2.07 15.81
N ASP A 284 -24.63 -1.50 14.63
CA ASP A 284 -24.95 -0.10 14.34
C ASP A 284 -26.46 0.16 14.44
N ALA A 285 -27.28 -0.75 13.94
CA ALA A 285 -28.74 -0.69 14.07
C ALA A 285 -29.18 -0.77 15.55
N PHE A 286 -28.53 -1.61 16.35
CA PHE A 286 -28.77 -1.69 17.79
C PHE A 286 -28.39 -0.38 18.51
N VAL A 287 -27.21 0.18 18.25
CA VAL A 287 -26.77 1.47 18.83
C VAL A 287 -27.71 2.60 18.42
N ALA A 288 -28.15 2.65 17.16
CA ALA A 288 -29.13 3.63 16.70
C ALA A 288 -30.48 3.47 17.43
N SER A 289 -30.91 2.24 17.71
CA SER A 289 -32.13 1.98 18.48
C SER A 289 -32.05 2.45 19.94
N LEU A 290 -30.85 2.43 20.54
CA LEU A 290 -30.63 2.98 21.88
C LEU A 290 -30.77 4.51 21.89
N ASN A 291 -30.22 5.19 20.87
CA ASN A 291 -30.22 6.66 20.78
C ASN A 291 -31.58 7.30 20.49
N THR A 292 -32.60 6.53 20.10
CA THR A 292 -33.97 7.03 19.84
C THR A 292 -34.88 6.96 21.06
N SER A 293 -34.43 6.34 22.15
CA SER A 293 -35.19 6.23 23.40
C SER A 293 -34.83 7.38 24.34
N ASN A 294 -35.81 8.18 24.82
CA ASN A 294 -35.56 9.23 25.81
C ASN A 294 -34.84 8.67 27.05
N PHE A 295 -33.59 9.08 27.26
CA PHE A 295 -32.69 8.65 28.33
C PHE A 295 -33.04 9.32 29.67
N SER A 296 -34.21 9.01 30.22
CA SER A 296 -34.48 9.26 31.63
C SER A 296 -34.88 7.94 32.28
N VAL A 297 -33.91 7.35 33.00
CA VAL A 297 -33.97 6.09 33.75
C VAL A 297 -33.74 4.83 32.89
N LEU A 298 -32.48 4.59 32.51
CA LEU A 298 -32.02 3.25 32.16
C LEU A 298 -31.34 2.65 33.38
N THR A 299 -32.03 1.74 34.06
CA THR A 299 -31.39 0.81 34.98
C THR A 299 -30.81 -0.36 34.18
N PRO A 300 -29.77 -1.04 34.70
CA PRO A 300 -29.21 -2.24 34.06
C PRO A 300 -30.27 -3.29 33.72
N ASP A 301 -31.32 -3.37 34.53
CA ASP A 301 -32.42 -4.33 34.36
C ASP A 301 -33.28 -4.02 33.11
N ILE A 302 -33.56 -2.74 32.82
CA ILE A 302 -34.31 -2.33 31.63
C ILE A 302 -33.52 -2.60 30.34
N LEU A 303 -32.19 -2.45 30.41
CA LEU A 303 -31.30 -2.77 29.28
C LEU A 303 -31.25 -4.28 29.02
N LYS A 304 -31.19 -5.11 30.06
CA LYS A 304 -31.23 -6.58 29.95
C LYS A 304 -32.58 -7.07 29.41
N GLU A 305 -33.69 -6.48 29.87
CA GLU A 305 -35.04 -6.81 29.37
C GLU A 305 -35.20 -6.51 27.87
N LYS A 306 -34.62 -5.40 27.38
CA LYS A 306 -34.61 -5.07 25.95
C LYS A 306 -33.72 -5.99 25.10
N VAL A 307 -32.60 -6.46 25.66
CA VAL A 307 -31.75 -7.47 25.02
C VAL A 307 -32.48 -8.81 24.92
N ASP A 308 -33.26 -9.18 25.93
CA ASP A 308 -34.05 -10.40 25.92
C ASP A 308 -35.26 -10.33 24.97
N ALA A 309 -35.84 -9.15 24.76
CA ALA A 309 -37.00 -8.93 23.90
C ALA A 309 -36.67 -8.73 22.40
N ALA A 310 -35.39 -8.72 22.00
CA ALA A 310 -34.96 -8.51 20.62
C ALA A 310 -34.77 -9.86 19.88
N PRO A 311 -35.73 -10.32 19.06
CA PRO A 311 -35.69 -11.63 18.41
C PRO A 311 -34.52 -11.80 17.41
N GLN A 312 -33.96 -10.70 16.91
CA GLN A 312 -32.78 -10.68 16.04
C GLN A 312 -31.47 -11.05 16.76
N LEU A 313 -31.45 -11.14 18.10
CA LEU A 313 -30.26 -11.46 18.89
C LEU A 313 -30.07 -12.95 19.17
N GLU A 314 -30.84 -13.85 18.53
CA GLU A 314 -30.71 -15.31 18.73
C GLU A 314 -29.30 -15.88 18.44
N LYS A 315 -28.40 -15.10 17.83
CA LYS A 315 -26.99 -15.46 17.58
C LYS A 315 -25.94 -14.53 18.20
N ILE A 316 -26.33 -13.43 18.82
CA ILE A 316 -25.38 -12.63 19.60
C ILE A 316 -25.34 -13.27 20.98
N ASP A 317 -24.17 -13.75 21.37
CA ASP A 317 -23.94 -14.39 22.67
C ASP A 317 -24.37 -13.42 23.77
N LYS A 318 -25.60 -13.60 24.29
CA LYS A 318 -26.24 -12.68 25.26
C LYS A 318 -25.33 -12.36 26.45
N LYS A 319 -24.38 -13.26 26.74
CA LYS A 319 -23.30 -13.07 27.70
C LYS A 319 -22.42 -11.85 27.44
N VAL A 320 -22.07 -11.56 26.18
CA VAL A 320 -21.23 -10.40 25.80
C VAL A 320 -22.01 -9.10 25.98
N ALA A 321 -23.28 -9.07 25.57
CA ALA A 321 -24.15 -7.92 25.78
C ALA A 321 -24.34 -7.63 27.29
N TYR A 322 -24.49 -8.67 28.11
CA TYR A 322 -24.59 -8.52 29.56
C TYR A 322 -23.30 -8.06 30.22
N SER A 323 -22.12 -8.51 29.76
CA SER A 323 -20.85 -8.04 30.32
C SER A 323 -20.62 -6.56 30.03
N ILE A 324 -20.98 -6.09 28.83
CA ILE A 324 -20.87 -4.68 28.45
C ILE A 324 -21.83 -3.82 29.29
N ILE A 325 -23.07 -4.27 29.51
CA ILE A 325 -24.03 -3.56 30.37
C ILE A 325 -23.51 -3.48 31.81
N ASP A 326 -22.96 -4.56 32.34
CA ASP A 326 -22.45 -4.62 33.72
C ASP A 326 -21.16 -3.79 33.91
N ASP A 327 -20.34 -3.63 32.87
CA ASP A 327 -19.12 -2.79 32.91
C ASP A 327 -19.43 -1.29 32.80
N VAL A 328 -20.48 -0.91 32.07
CA VAL A 328 -20.87 0.50 31.86
C VAL A 328 -21.73 1.05 33.01
N THR A 329 -22.27 0.17 33.87
CA THR A 329 -23.18 0.54 34.97
C THR A 329 -22.57 0.44 36.38
N LYS A 330 -21.27 0.13 36.48
CA LYS A 330 -20.46 0.26 37.70
C LYS A 330 -19.83 1.65 37.84
#